data_AF-A0A2V6IPH8-F1
#
_entry.id   AF-A0A2V6IPH8-F1
#
_cell.length_a   1.000
_cell.length_b   1.000
_cell.length_c   1.000
_cell.angle_alpha   90.00
_cell.angle_beta   90.00
_cell.angle_gamma   90.00
#
_symmetry.space_group_name_H-M   'P 1'
#
loop_
_entity.id
_entity.type
_entity.pdbx_description
1 polymer ?
#
loop_
_entity_poly.entity_id
_entity_poly.type
_entity_poly.pdbx_seq_one_letter_code
_entity_poly.pdbx_strand_id
1 'polypeptide(L)' 'MVDPKSVADRLRALRNKNLADIDNLIAAEKEFDCGFCSRYYREHLRFSFGEREKKGLRAFQELCQKHDLLPKRDIAFSVV' A
#
# COMPACT_ATOMS: atom_id res chain seq x y z
N MET A 1 -12.09 -12.80 20.88
CA MET A 1 -11.63 -11.55 20.22
C MET A 1 -10.73 -11.91 19.07
N VAL A 2 -10.87 -11.27 17.91
CA VAL A 2 -9.96 -11.50 16.78
C VAL A 2 -8.67 -10.74 17.06
N ASP A 3 -7.53 -11.43 16.94
CA ASP A 3 -6.21 -10.83 17.10
C ASP A 3 -5.95 -9.79 15.99
N PRO A 4 -5.57 -8.54 16.32
CA PRO A 4 -5.31 -7.50 15.34
C PRO A 4 -4.26 -7.88 14.29
N LYS A 5 -3.26 -8.68 14.67
CA LYS A 5 -2.23 -9.14 13.73
C LYS A 5 -2.82 -10.12 12.71
N SER A 6 -3.63 -11.07 13.13
CA SER A 6 -4.36 -11.98 12.24
C SER A 6 -5.29 -11.24 11.26
N VAL A 7 -5.98 -10.19 11.71
CA VAL A 7 -6.77 -9.33 10.81
C VAL A 7 -5.87 -8.64 9.78
N ALA A 8 -4.78 -8.04 10.23
CA ALA A 8 -3.83 -7.35 9.35
C ALA A 8 -3.22 -8.31 8.31
N ASP A 9 -2.84 -9.51 8.71
CA ASP A 9 -2.26 -10.52 7.82
C ASP A 9 -3.27 -10.99 6.76
N ARG A 10 -4.53 -11.21 7.16
CA ARG A 10 -5.60 -11.56 6.22
C ARG A 10 -5.89 -10.44 5.21
N LEU A 11 -5.90 -9.18 5.65
CA LEU A 11 -6.06 -8.03 4.75
C LEU A 11 -4.89 -7.89 3.78
N ARG A 12 -3.65 -8.11 4.23
CA ARG A 12 -2.46 -8.13 3.36
C ARG A 12 -2.54 -9.25 2.33
N ALA A 13 -2.97 -10.45 2.73
CA ALA A 13 -3.13 -11.58 1.82
C ALA A 13 -4.18 -11.29 0.73
N LEU A 14 -5.34 -10.74 1.11
CA LEU A 14 -6.38 -10.34 0.16
C LEU A 14 -5.88 -9.26 -0.82
N ARG A 15 -5.20 -8.23 -0.31
CA ARG A 15 -4.57 -7.21 -1.15
C ARG A 15 -3.59 -7.83 -2.15
N ASN A 16 -2.68 -8.68 -1.69
CA ASN A 16 -1.68 -9.30 -2.56
C ASN A 16 -2.32 -10.16 -3.65
N LYS A 17 -3.39 -10.90 -3.31
CA LYS A 17 -4.19 -11.64 -4.29
C LYS A 17 -4.82 -10.69 -5.33
N ASN A 18 -5.48 -9.63 -4.87
CA ASN A 18 -6.11 -8.66 -5.78
C ASN A 18 -5.09 -8.00 -6.72
N LEU A 19 -3.89 -7.70 -6.22
CA LEU A 19 -2.80 -7.14 -7.04
C LEU A 19 -2.29 -8.13 -8.10
N ALA A 20 -2.21 -9.42 -7.76
CA ALA A 20 -1.83 -10.46 -8.71
C ALA A 20 -2.90 -10.69 -9.79
N ASP A 21 -4.17 -10.45 -9.46
CA ASP A 21 -5.30 -10.62 -10.37
C ASP A 21 -5.58 -9.40 -11.27
N ILE A 22 -4.82 -8.29 -11.16
CA ILE A 22 -5.07 -7.05 -11.93
C ILE A 22 -5.10 -7.32 -13.45
N ASP A 23 -4.16 -8.10 -13.97
CA ASP A 23 -4.11 -8.36 -15.41
C ASP A 23 -5.31 -9.16 -15.91
N ASN A 24 -5.83 -10.07 -15.07
CA ASN A 24 -7.07 -10.80 -15.36
C ASN A 24 -8.29 -9.87 -15.37
N LEU A 25 -8.34 -8.90 -14.45
CA LEU A 25 -9.40 -7.88 -14.41
C LEU A 25 -9.37 -6.98 -15.64
N ILE A 26 -8.18 -6.52 -16.05
CA ILE A 26 -8.01 -5.71 -17.28
C ILE A 26 -8.49 -6.51 -18.50
N ALA A 27 -8.13 -7.79 -18.61
CA ALA A 27 -8.52 -8.63 -19.74
C ALA A 27 -10.02 -8.99 -19.76
N ALA A 28 -10.67 -9.03 -18.59
CA ALA A 28 -12.10 -9.32 -18.49
C ALA A 28 -12.99 -8.10 -18.73
N GLU A 29 -12.43 -6.89 -18.62
CA GLU A 29 -13.14 -5.63 -18.83
C GLU A 29 -13.47 -5.42 -20.32
N LYS A 30 -14.71 -5.05 -20.60
CA LYS A 30 -15.25 -4.91 -21.96
C LYS A 30 -15.79 -3.52 -22.25
N GLU A 31 -16.07 -2.74 -21.21
CA GLU A 31 -16.64 -1.40 -21.36
C GLU A 31 -15.56 -0.34 -21.61
N PHE A 32 -14.35 -0.57 -21.09
CA PHE A 32 -13.26 0.40 -21.11
C PHE A 32 -12.03 -0.12 -21.87
N ASP A 33 -11.23 0.81 -22.37
CA ASP A 33 -9.96 0.51 -23.03
C ASP A 33 -8.96 -0.15 -22.06
N CYS A 34 -8.22 -1.15 -22.56
CA CYS A 34 -7.22 -1.88 -21.79
C CYS A 34 -6.11 -0.98 -21.23
N GLY A 35 -5.66 0.02 -22.00
CA GLY A 35 -4.65 0.99 -21.57
C GLY A 35 -5.17 1.87 -20.45
N PHE A 36 -6.41 2.33 -20.57
CA PHE A 36 -7.11 3.05 -19.49
C PHE A 36 -7.22 2.19 -18.22
N CYS A 37 -7.73 0.95 -18.31
CA CYS A 37 -7.87 0.05 -17.17
C CYS A 37 -6.53 -0.24 -16.49
N SER A 38 -5.49 -0.50 -17.27
CA SER A 38 -4.14 -0.73 -16.74
C SER A 38 -3.64 0.44 -15.90
N ARG A 39 -3.76 1.66 -16.43
CA ARG A 39 -3.36 2.86 -15.70
C ARG A 39 -4.24 3.10 -14.48
N TYR A 40 -5.55 2.99 -14.63
CA TYR A 40 -6.49 3.24 -13.55
C TYR A 40 -6.30 2.27 -12.37
N TYR A 41 -6.21 0.96 -12.62
CA TYR A 41 -6.04 -0.03 -11.55
C TYR A 41 -4.66 0.03 -10.88
N ARG A 42 -3.60 0.39 -11.61
CA ARG A 42 -2.23 0.42 -11.08
C ARG A 42 -1.86 1.74 -10.42
N GLU A 43 -2.33 2.86 -10.93
CA GLU A 43 -1.89 4.20 -10.52
C GLU A 43 -2.95 5.01 -9.74
N HIS A 44 -4.25 4.71 -9.91
CA HIS A 44 -5.31 5.56 -9.36
C HIS A 44 -6.18 4.86 -8.30
N LEU A 45 -6.44 3.56 -8.48
CA LEU A 45 -7.11 2.75 -7.45
C LEU A 45 -6.16 2.33 -6.33
N ARG A 46 -4.86 2.30 -6.62
CA ARG A 46 -3.83 2.01 -5.64
C ARG A 46 -3.47 3.28 -4.86
N PHE A 47 -3.89 3.35 -3.60
CA PHE A 47 -3.30 4.31 -2.66
C PHE A 47 -1.89 3.84 -2.30
N SER A 48 -0.88 4.57 -2.80
CA SER A 48 0.51 4.40 -2.42
C SER A 48 1.07 5.75 -1.98
N PHE A 49 2.15 5.73 -1.21
CA PHE A 49 2.84 6.96 -0.84
C PHE A 49 3.87 7.33 -1.89
N GLY A 50 3.80 8.55 -2.41
CA GLY A 50 4.87 9.15 -3.20
C GLY A 50 6.09 9.47 -2.34
N GLU A 51 7.21 9.82 -2.98
CA GLU A 51 8.47 10.09 -2.25
C GLU A 51 8.37 11.22 -1.24
N ARG A 52 7.56 12.25 -1.54
CA ARG A 52 7.31 13.37 -0.63
C ARG A 52 6.59 12.91 0.64
N GLU A 53 5.58 12.07 0.50
CA GLU A 53 4.80 11.54 1.62
C GLU A 53 5.66 10.60 2.47
N LYS A 54 6.41 9.68 1.85
CA LYS A 54 7.38 8.83 2.55
C LYS A 54 8.40 9.65 3.33
N LYS A 55 8.93 10.75 2.75
CA LYS A 55 9.86 11.65 3.44
C LYS A 55 9.22 12.31 4.65
N GLY A 56 7.96 12.76 4.54
CA GLY A 56 7.21 13.30 5.67
C GLY A 56 7.02 12.28 6.80
N LEU A 57 6.66 11.04 6.45
CA LEU A 57 6.50 9.97 7.43
C LEU A 57 7.82 9.60 8.13
N ARG A 58 8.95 9.60 7.42
CA ARG A 58 10.29 9.44 8.03
C ARG A 58 10.59 10.56 9.03
N ALA A 59 10.40 11.82 8.64
CA ALA A 59 10.64 12.97 9.52
C ALA A 59 9.73 12.94 10.76
N PHE A 60 8.47 12.53 10.60
CA PHE A 60 7.56 12.36 11.73
C PHE A 60 8.03 11.25 12.68
N GLN A 61 8.49 10.13 12.15
CA GLN A 61 9.05 9.05 12.97
C GLN A 61 10.28 9.50 13.76
N GLU A 62 11.22 10.19 13.12
CA GLU A 62 12.41 10.76 13.77
C GLU A 62 12.02 11.69 14.92
N LEU A 63 10.97 12.50 14.72
CA LEU A 63 10.43 13.38 15.76
C LEU A 63 9.86 12.56 16.93
N CYS A 64 9.06 11.53 16.66
CA CYS A 64 8.54 10.65 17.71
C CYS A 64 9.66 9.97 18.51
N GLN A 65 10.75 9.54 17.85
CA GLN A 65 11.92 8.96 18.52
C GLN A 65 12.65 10.00 19.37
N LYS A 66 12.81 11.23 18.87
CA LYS A 66 13.44 12.34 19.61
C LYS A 66 12.69 12.68 20.91
N HIS A 67 11.37 12.50 20.91
CA HIS A 67 10.50 12.77 22.05
C HIS A 67 10.14 11.51 22.84
N ASP A 68 10.85 10.39 22.64
CA ASP A 68 10.66 9.12 23.34
C ASP A 68 9.23 8.54 23.24
N LEU A 69 8.46 8.94 22.22
CA LEU A 69 7.12 8.43 21.94
C LEU A 69 7.16 7.05 21.27
N LEU A 70 8.25 6.75 20.56
CA LEU A 70 8.47 5.48 19.87
C LEU A 70 9.93 5.02 20.00
N PRO A 71 10.19 3.71 20.14
CA PRO A 71 11.56 3.19 20.14
C PRO A 71 12.23 3.39 18.78
N LYS A 72 13.56 3.55 18.77
CA LYS A 72 14.37 3.62 17.55
C LYS A 72 14.22 2.34 16.72
N ARG A 73 13.75 2.48 15.49
CA ARG A 73 13.58 1.42 14.50
C ARG A 73 13.75 2.00 13.09
N ASP A 74 14.36 1.26 12.20
CA ASP A 74 14.38 1.63 10.78
C ASP A 74 13.01 1.32 10.15
N ILE A 75 12.36 2.32 9.55
CA ILE A 75 11.16 2.09 8.72
C ILE A 75 11.61 1.94 7.27
N ALA A 76 11.52 0.72 6.77
CA ALA A 76 11.53 0.45 5.34
C ALA A 76 10.13 0.74 4.79
N PHE A 77 9.99 1.86 4.06
CA PHE A 77 8.85 2.04 3.16
C PHE A 77 9.10 1.17 1.92
N SER A 78 8.95 -0.15 2.06
CA SER A 78 8.85 -1.01 0.89
C SER A 78 7.70 -0.47 0.06
N VAL A 79 7.97 -0.14 -1.21
CA VAL A 79 6.91 0.09 -2.18
C VAL A 79 6.05 -1.16 -2.14
N VAL A 80 4.86 -1.05 -1.56
CA VAL A 80 3.83 -2.07 -1.69
C VAL A 80 3.37 -1.93 -3.09
#